data_AF-A0A915K2A5-F1
#
_entry.id   AF-A0A915K2A5-F1
#
_cell.length_a   1.000
_cell.length_b   1.000
_cell.length_c   1.000
_cell.angle_alpha   90.00
_cell.angle_beta   90.00
_cell.angle_gamma   90.00
#
_symmetry.space_group_name_H-M   'P 1'
#
loop_
_entity.id
_entity.type
_entity.pdbx_description
1 polymer ?
#
loop_
_entity_poly.entity_id
_entity_poly.type
_entity_poly.pdbx_seq_one_letter_code
_entity_poly.pdbx_strand_id
1 'polypeptide(L)'
;MIRAAKRIFLCSSCQQTNVKTFVQAVCEITNTNSPRKGKKPADKTIKRENYELRLADHTVQVFTNFIANFNHKNLVSDWVIEYMDRERYKRIVESDIGREDNDMTFVLTEAMTMPFNPTTACYLDKNSKYDRGHLAPALFHKEEEDTYKETFTMMNVAPQFDRFNRHVWANLEKVILSDFRNSEYEKMYIMTGPLYIEREAYKKQ
;
A
#
# COMPACT_ATOMS: atom_id res chain seq x y z
N MET A 1 17.70 13.27 -0.84
CA MET A 1 17.07 12.67 -2.05
C MET A 1 16.09 11.64 -1.52
N ILE A 2 14.81 11.72 -1.89
CA ILE A 2 13.83 10.69 -1.50
C ILE A 2 14.10 9.47 -2.37
N ARG A 3 14.29 8.31 -1.77
CA ARG A 3 14.40 7.02 -2.46
C ARG A 3 13.31 6.10 -1.96
N ALA A 4 12.59 5.42 -2.85
CA ALA A 4 11.68 4.36 -2.43
C ALA A 4 12.48 3.07 -2.16
N ALA A 5 12.11 2.35 -1.10
CA ALA A 5 12.68 1.04 -0.78
C ALA A 5 11.55 0.03 -0.55
N LYS A 6 11.81 -1.22 -0.95
CA LYS A 6 10.90 -2.35 -0.75
C LYS A 6 11.62 -3.44 0.07
N ARG A 7 10.99 -3.90 1.15
CA ARG A 7 11.46 -4.99 1.99
C ARG A 7 10.46 -6.14 1.93
N ILE A 8 10.93 -7.34 1.68
CA ILE A 8 10.10 -8.52 1.43
C ILE A 8 10.36 -9.54 2.54
N PHE A 9 9.29 -10.13 3.06
CA PHE A 9 9.32 -11.21 4.02
C PHE A 9 8.51 -12.39 3.46
N LEU A 10 9.16 -13.55 3.34
CA LEU A 10 8.55 -14.76 2.79
C LEU A 10 8.38 -15.81 3.89
N CYS A 11 7.27 -16.56 3.86
CA CYS A 11 6.95 -17.54 4.89
C CYS A 11 6.46 -18.87 4.32
N SER A 12 7.06 -19.98 4.76
CA SER A 12 6.75 -21.35 4.33
C SER A 12 5.80 -22.11 5.26
N SER A 13 5.61 -21.66 6.51
CA SER A 13 4.97 -22.48 7.55
C SER A 13 3.87 -21.77 8.35
N CYS A 14 3.47 -20.54 8.00
CA CYS A 14 2.52 -19.81 8.85
C CYS A 14 1.07 -20.29 8.64
N GLN A 15 0.69 -21.32 9.41
CA GLN A 15 -0.68 -21.50 9.85
C GLN A 15 -1.02 -20.34 10.80
N GLN A 16 -2.01 -19.51 10.43
CA GLN A 16 -2.64 -18.45 11.26
C GLN A 16 -2.07 -17.01 11.30
N THR A 17 -1.72 -16.41 10.17
CA THR A 17 -1.77 -14.94 10.05
C THR A 17 -2.72 -14.54 8.93
N ASN A 18 -4.00 -14.48 9.27
CA ASN A 18 -4.95 -13.66 8.52
C ASN A 18 -4.51 -12.19 8.70
N VAL A 19 -4.63 -11.36 7.67
CA VAL A 19 -4.43 -9.90 7.75
C VAL A 19 -5.15 -9.32 8.97
N LYS A 20 -6.29 -9.89 9.39
CA LYS A 20 -6.95 -9.57 10.67
C LYS A 20 -6.05 -9.66 11.90
N THR A 21 -5.23 -10.69 12.05
CA THR A 21 -4.33 -10.86 13.20
C THR A 21 -3.16 -9.87 13.14
N PHE A 22 -2.67 -9.53 11.95
CA PHE A 22 -1.65 -8.51 11.77
C PHE A 22 -2.20 -7.10 12.02
N VAL A 23 -3.38 -6.78 11.49
CA VAL A 23 -4.13 -5.56 11.80
C VAL A 23 -4.41 -5.48 13.29
N GLN A 24 -4.83 -6.58 13.92
CA GLN A 24 -5.10 -6.62 15.36
C GLN A 24 -3.82 -6.43 16.18
N ALA A 25 -2.71 -7.06 15.78
CA ALA A 25 -1.39 -6.83 16.39
C ALA A 25 -0.91 -5.38 16.18
N VAL A 26 -1.12 -4.79 15.01
CA VAL A 26 -0.81 -3.38 14.72
C VAL A 26 -1.67 -2.49 15.63
N CYS A 27 -2.99 -2.71 15.71
CA CYS A 27 -3.91 -1.98 16.58
C CYS A 27 -3.57 -2.13 18.08
N GLU A 28 -3.11 -3.31 18.50
CA GLU A 28 -2.66 -3.59 19.87
C GLU A 28 -1.33 -2.89 20.19
N ILE A 29 -0.38 -2.84 19.25
CA ILE A 29 0.92 -2.15 19.40
C ILE A 29 0.75 -0.64 19.38
N THR A 30 -0.18 -0.10 18.61
CA THR A 30 -0.40 1.35 18.46
C THR A 30 -1.31 1.95 19.53
N ASN A 31 -1.71 1.16 20.54
CA ASN A 31 -2.35 1.61 21.77
C ASN A 31 -3.68 2.34 21.57
N THR A 32 -4.49 1.88 20.61
CA THR A 32 -5.78 2.49 20.31
C THR A 32 -6.92 1.53 20.51
N ASN A 33 -7.63 1.78 21.61
CA ASN A 33 -8.94 1.29 22.03
C ASN A 33 -9.49 0.09 21.24
N SER A 34 -9.43 -1.06 21.90
CA SER A 34 -10.17 -2.29 21.57
C SER A 34 -11.66 -2.04 21.28
N PRO A 35 -12.32 -2.92 20.50
CA PRO A 35 -13.72 -2.76 20.12
C PRO A 35 -14.66 -2.81 21.34
N ARG A 36 -15.59 -1.84 21.44
CA ARG A 36 -16.74 -1.95 22.35
C ARG A 36 -17.70 -3.01 21.81
N LYS A 37 -18.03 -3.99 22.66
CA LYS A 37 -19.00 -5.07 22.39
C LYS A 37 -20.42 -4.51 22.22
N GLY A 38 -21.10 -4.90 21.14
CA GLY A 38 -22.55 -4.75 20.95
C GLY A 38 -23.10 -5.64 19.84
N LYS A 39 -23.99 -6.58 20.18
CA LYS A 39 -24.79 -7.48 19.31
C LYS A 39 -25.80 -6.67 18.45
N LYS A 40 -26.34 -7.04 17.27
CA LYS A 40 -26.84 -8.32 16.69
C LYS A 40 -27.14 -8.10 15.16
N PRO A 41 -27.73 -9.02 14.36
CA PRO A 41 -27.19 -9.44 13.05
C PRO A 41 -28.06 -9.10 11.82
N ALA A 42 -27.55 -9.49 10.64
CA ALA A 42 -28.17 -9.63 9.32
C ALA A 42 -28.13 -8.40 8.38
N ASP A 43 -27.09 -8.37 7.53
CA ASP A 43 -27.25 -8.12 6.09
C ASP A 43 -26.08 -8.78 5.34
N LYS A 44 -26.34 -9.41 4.20
CA LYS A 44 -25.35 -10.11 3.33
C LYS A 44 -24.64 -9.12 2.40
N THR A 45 -24.23 -7.99 2.94
CA THR A 45 -23.21 -7.13 2.32
C THR A 45 -22.05 -7.18 3.30
N ILE A 46 -20.91 -7.76 2.90
CA ILE A 46 -19.69 -7.60 3.68
C ILE A 46 -19.37 -6.10 3.60
N LYS A 47 -19.87 -5.33 4.58
CA LYS A 47 -19.38 -3.98 4.83
C LYS A 47 -17.90 -4.16 5.16
N ARG A 48 -17.02 -3.88 4.18
CA ARG A 48 -15.58 -3.86 4.38
C ARG A 48 -15.32 -2.73 5.37
N GLU A 49 -15.16 -3.06 6.65
CA GLU A 49 -14.86 -2.08 7.69
C GLU A 49 -13.43 -1.57 7.46
N ASN A 50 -13.32 -0.39 6.84
CA ASN A 50 -12.05 0.34 6.80
C ASN A 50 -11.76 0.84 8.21
N TYR A 51 -10.73 0.29 8.85
CA TYR A 51 -10.27 0.75 10.15
C TYR A 51 -9.33 1.93 9.98
N GLU A 52 -9.61 3.02 10.70
CA GLU A 52 -8.75 4.20 10.78
C GLU A 52 -8.21 4.34 12.19
N LEU A 53 -6.91 4.58 12.26
CA LEU A 53 -6.23 4.93 13.49
C LEU A 53 -5.45 6.23 13.30
N ARG A 54 -5.74 7.23 14.13
CA ARG A 54 -4.94 8.46 14.25
C ARG A 54 -3.94 8.40 15.39
N LEU A 55 -2.67 8.50 15.05
CA LEU A 55 -1.57 8.88 15.94
C LEU A 55 -1.24 10.37 15.67
N ALA A 56 -0.57 11.08 16.58
CA ALA A 56 -0.49 12.54 16.56
C ALA A 56 -0.22 13.19 15.18
N ASP A 57 0.70 12.64 14.39
CA ASP A 57 1.04 13.08 13.03
C ASP A 57 0.86 12.00 11.96
N HIS A 58 0.20 10.89 12.30
CA HIS A 58 -0.01 9.77 11.39
C HIS A 58 -1.45 9.28 11.36
N THR A 59 -1.90 8.86 10.18
CA THR A 59 -3.12 8.05 10.05
C THR A 59 -2.78 6.69 9.48
N VAL A 60 -3.04 5.64 10.25
CA VAL A 60 -3.03 4.26 9.75
C VAL A 60 -4.40 3.97 9.16
N GLN A 61 -4.45 3.64 7.87
CA GLN A 61 -5.66 3.22 7.18
C GLN A 61 -5.51 1.78 6.67
N VAL A 62 -6.49 0.95 7.00
CA VAL A 62 -6.60 -0.43 6.50
C VAL A 62 -7.47 -0.45 5.25
N PHE A 63 -6.90 -0.91 4.14
CA PHE A 63 -7.59 -1.19 2.88
C PHE A 63 -7.86 -2.70 2.76
N THR A 64 -8.46 -3.14 1.65
CA THR A 64 -8.81 -4.57 1.48
C THR A 64 -7.57 -5.47 1.55
N ASN A 65 -6.48 -5.08 0.88
CA ASN A 65 -5.30 -5.95 0.69
C ASN A 65 -3.97 -5.31 1.12
N PHE A 66 -4.00 -4.09 1.65
CA PHE A 66 -2.82 -3.42 2.18
C PHE A 66 -3.18 -2.47 3.33
N ILE A 67 -2.18 -2.04 4.09
CA ILE A 67 -2.30 -1.07 5.18
C ILE A 67 -1.32 0.06 4.89
N ALA A 68 -1.77 1.30 5.01
CA ALA A 68 -0.92 2.48 4.83
C ALA A 68 -0.80 3.25 6.14
N ASN A 69 0.41 3.67 6.50
CA ASN A 69 0.67 4.60 7.60
C ASN A 69 1.03 5.97 7.04
N PHE A 70 0.01 6.80 6.85
CA PHE A 70 0.13 8.11 6.22
C PHE A 70 0.73 9.13 7.19
N ASN A 71 1.81 9.80 6.80
CA ASN A 71 2.45 10.85 7.58
C ASN A 71 1.95 12.22 7.11
N HIS A 72 1.21 12.91 7.97
CA HIS A 72 0.58 14.21 7.66
C HIS A 72 1.59 15.36 7.54
N LYS A 73 2.82 15.21 8.03
CA LYS A 73 3.88 16.22 7.85
C LYS A 73 4.54 16.10 6.48
N ASN A 74 4.81 14.87 6.05
CA ASN A 74 5.49 14.58 4.78
C ASN A 74 4.52 14.46 3.60
N LEU A 75 3.23 14.32 3.87
CA LEU A 75 2.16 14.09 2.88
C LEU A 75 2.41 12.84 2.02
N VAL A 76 3.05 11.83 2.62
CA VAL A 76 3.39 10.53 2.02
C VAL A 76 3.26 9.49 3.13
N SER A 77 2.90 8.25 2.80
CA SER A 77 2.97 7.16 3.78
C SER A 77 4.41 6.76 4.08
N ASP A 78 4.75 6.70 5.36
CA ASP A 78 6.08 6.26 5.82
C ASP A 78 6.29 4.77 5.49
N TRP A 79 5.20 3.99 5.53
CA TRP A 79 5.19 2.62 5.06
C TRP A 79 3.80 2.21 4.57
N VAL A 80 3.81 1.25 3.65
CA VAL A 80 2.64 0.48 3.20
C VAL A 80 3.00 -1.00 3.30
N ILE A 81 2.11 -1.81 3.88
CA ILE A 81 2.31 -3.25 4.04
C ILE A 81 1.24 -3.99 3.23
N GLU A 82 1.68 -4.92 2.39
CA GLU A 82 0.87 -5.74 1.50
C GLU A 82 1.01 -7.22 1.86
N TYR A 83 -0.04 -8.01 1.58
CA TYR A 83 -0.06 -9.46 1.78
C TYR A 83 -0.44 -10.19 0.50
N MET A 84 0.26 -11.31 0.22
CA MET A 84 -0.03 -12.18 -0.91
C MET A 84 0.10 -13.65 -0.52
N ASP A 85 -0.87 -14.46 -0.92
CA ASP A 85 -0.79 -15.92 -0.88
C ASP A 85 -0.94 -16.52 -2.28
N ARG A 86 -0.76 -17.84 -2.38
CA ARG A 86 -0.89 -18.56 -3.65
C ARG A 86 -2.26 -18.41 -4.30
N GLU A 87 -3.32 -18.32 -3.52
CA GLU A 87 -4.67 -18.17 -4.05
C GLU A 87 -4.91 -16.76 -4.61
N ARG A 88 -4.49 -15.70 -3.92
CA ARG A 88 -4.49 -14.33 -4.47
C ARG A 88 -3.60 -14.24 -5.70
N TYR A 89 -2.41 -14.82 -5.65
CA TYR A 89 -1.48 -14.82 -6.79
C TYR A 89 -2.12 -15.42 -8.05
N LYS A 90 -2.78 -16.59 -7.95
CA LYS A 90 -3.51 -17.21 -9.07
C LYS A 90 -4.57 -16.26 -9.65
N ARG A 91 -5.41 -15.68 -8.78
CA ARG A 91 -6.44 -14.72 -9.24
C ARG A 91 -5.84 -13.47 -9.90
N ILE A 92 -4.72 -12.97 -9.40
CA ILE A 92 -4.00 -11.83 -9.99
C ILE A 92 -3.50 -12.19 -11.40
N VAL A 93 -2.87 -13.35 -11.60
CA VAL A 93 -2.30 -13.72 -12.90
C VAL A 93 -3.37 -14.10 -13.93
N GLU A 94 -4.49 -14.66 -13.49
CA GLU A 94 -5.64 -15.00 -14.33
C GLU A 94 -6.53 -13.80 -14.66
N SER A 95 -6.38 -12.69 -13.92
CA SER A 95 -7.19 -11.50 -14.13
C SER A 95 -6.76 -10.68 -15.34
N ASP A 96 -7.75 -10.27 -16.13
CA ASP A 96 -7.65 -9.33 -17.24
C ASP A 96 -7.82 -7.86 -16.82
N ILE A 97 -8.06 -7.58 -15.53
CA ILE A 97 -8.21 -6.21 -15.02
C ILE A 97 -6.92 -5.43 -15.27
N GLY A 98 -7.03 -4.41 -16.12
CA GLY A 98 -5.93 -3.57 -16.56
C GLY A 98 -6.19 -2.09 -16.37
N ARG A 99 -5.20 -1.30 -16.80
CA ARG A 99 -5.26 0.17 -16.79
C ARG A 99 -6.29 0.75 -17.75
N GLU A 100 -6.59 0.03 -18.84
CA GLU A 100 -7.41 0.54 -19.93
C GLU A 100 -8.90 0.58 -19.56
N ASP A 101 -9.33 -0.29 -18.65
CA ASP A 101 -10.75 -0.43 -18.28
C ASP A 101 -11.14 0.33 -17.00
N ASN A 102 -10.18 0.98 -16.34
CA ASN A 102 -10.38 1.56 -15.00
C ASN A 102 -10.16 3.07 -14.95
N ASP A 103 -11.00 3.75 -14.16
CA ASP A 103 -10.76 5.13 -13.77
C ASP A 103 -9.50 5.20 -12.88
N MET A 104 -8.38 5.58 -13.49
CA MET A 104 -7.07 5.75 -12.84
C MET A 104 -6.94 7.09 -12.10
N THR A 105 -8.06 7.71 -11.75
CA THR A 105 -8.06 8.96 -10.99
C THR A 105 -7.59 8.72 -9.56
N PHE A 106 -6.57 9.47 -9.16
CA PHE A 106 -6.09 9.43 -7.79
C PHE A 106 -7.00 10.25 -6.88
N VAL A 107 -7.42 9.63 -5.78
CA VAL A 107 -8.40 10.20 -4.85
C VAL A 107 -7.81 10.39 -3.46
N LEU A 108 -8.29 11.41 -2.76
CA LEU A 108 -8.04 11.59 -1.32
C LEU A 108 -9.04 10.71 -0.56
N THR A 109 -8.59 10.09 0.54
CA THR A 109 -9.51 9.39 1.45
C THR A 109 -10.04 10.34 2.52
N GLU A 110 -11.20 10.04 3.09
CA GLU A 110 -11.80 10.82 4.19
C GLU A 110 -10.86 10.90 5.42
N ALA A 111 -10.01 9.90 5.58
CA ALA A 111 -8.97 9.82 6.60
C ALA A 111 -7.89 10.92 6.45
N MET A 112 -7.79 11.57 5.29
CA MET A 112 -6.90 12.71 5.01
C MET A 112 -7.57 14.05 5.34
N THR A 113 -8.31 14.14 6.45
CA THR A 113 -8.97 15.38 6.89
C THR A 113 -7.98 16.31 7.58
N MET A 114 -7.13 16.97 6.79
CA MET A 114 -6.22 18.03 7.21
C MET A 114 -6.26 19.20 6.20
N PRO A 115 -5.94 20.44 6.61
CA PRO A 115 -5.99 21.61 5.73
C PRO A 115 -5.01 21.56 4.55
N PHE A 116 -3.99 20.69 4.64
CA PHE A 116 -2.99 20.48 3.59
C PHE A 116 -2.95 19.01 3.22
N ASN A 117 -3.30 18.71 1.97
CA ASN A 117 -3.25 17.37 1.41
C ASN A 117 -2.41 17.39 0.13
N PRO A 118 -1.72 16.28 -0.20
CA PRO A 118 -1.06 16.16 -1.48
C PRO A 118 -2.16 16.17 -2.55
N THR A 119 -2.22 17.23 -3.36
CA THR A 119 -3.20 17.30 -4.45
C THR A 119 -2.58 16.73 -5.72
N THR A 120 -3.43 16.17 -6.57
CA THR A 120 -3.04 15.76 -7.93
C THR A 120 -2.37 16.91 -8.70
N ALA A 121 -2.74 18.17 -8.43
CA ALA A 121 -2.15 19.35 -9.06
C ALA A 121 -0.63 19.48 -8.82
N CYS A 122 -0.13 19.10 -7.64
CA CYS A 122 1.31 19.16 -7.33
C CYS A 122 2.16 18.25 -8.24
N TYR A 123 1.58 17.16 -8.75
CA TYR A 123 2.24 16.21 -9.65
C TYR A 123 2.05 16.56 -11.13
N LEU A 124 0.97 17.24 -11.47
CA LEU A 124 0.61 17.59 -12.86
C LEU A 124 1.26 18.89 -13.37
N ASP A 125 2.05 19.58 -12.53
CA ASP A 125 2.89 20.69 -13.01
C ASP A 125 3.77 20.20 -14.16
N LYS A 126 3.75 20.90 -15.30
CA LYS A 126 4.51 20.56 -16.51
C LYS A 126 6.02 20.51 -16.27
N ASN A 127 6.51 21.15 -15.21
CA ASN A 127 7.91 21.11 -14.81
C ASN A 127 8.24 19.99 -13.80
N SER A 128 7.21 19.31 -13.25
CA SER A 128 7.42 18.17 -12.36
C SER A 128 7.96 16.98 -13.16
N LYS A 129 9.10 16.44 -12.70
CA LYS A 129 9.64 15.16 -13.18
C LYS A 129 9.21 13.98 -12.30
N TYR A 130 8.23 14.21 -11.43
CA TYR A 130 7.78 13.22 -10.45
C TYR A 130 6.40 12.69 -10.81
N ASP A 131 6.32 11.37 -10.91
CA ASP A 131 5.07 10.64 -10.99
C ASP A 131 4.47 10.43 -9.59
N ARG A 132 3.17 10.15 -9.57
CA ARG A 132 2.47 9.54 -8.44
C ARG A 132 2.84 8.06 -8.37
N GLY A 133 3.99 7.77 -7.79
CA GLY A 133 4.52 6.41 -7.69
C GLY A 133 3.83 5.63 -6.59
N HIS A 134 3.32 4.44 -6.93
CA HIS A 134 2.62 3.57 -5.98
C HIS A 134 3.60 2.96 -4.97
N LEU A 135 3.19 2.82 -3.71
CA LEU A 135 3.90 2.04 -2.69
C LEU A 135 3.42 0.58 -2.69
N ALA A 136 2.10 0.36 -2.72
CA ALA A 136 1.45 -0.89 -3.07
C ALA A 136 1.03 -0.85 -4.56
N PRO A 137 1.68 -1.59 -5.46
CA PRO A 137 1.42 -1.46 -6.88
C PRO A 137 0.08 -2.06 -7.29
N ALA A 138 -0.64 -1.36 -8.15
CA ALA A 138 -1.89 -1.84 -8.76
C ALA A 138 -1.77 -3.24 -9.38
N LEU A 139 -0.58 -3.62 -9.88
CA LEU A 139 -0.29 -4.94 -10.42
C LEU A 139 -0.55 -6.09 -9.41
N PHE A 140 -0.42 -5.84 -8.11
CA PHE A 140 -0.57 -6.85 -7.04
C PHE A 140 -2.00 -6.94 -6.51
N HIS A 141 -2.91 -6.10 -7.03
CA HIS A 141 -4.28 -5.96 -6.56
C HIS A 141 -5.27 -5.97 -7.72
N LYS A 142 -4.91 -6.60 -8.85
CA LYS A 142 -5.77 -6.66 -10.04
C LYS A 142 -6.74 -7.84 -10.03
N GLU A 143 -6.94 -8.55 -8.92
CA GLU A 143 -7.91 -9.65 -8.85
C GLU A 143 -9.37 -9.19 -8.77
N GLU A 144 -9.61 -7.97 -8.27
CA GLU A 144 -10.95 -7.36 -8.19
C GLU A 144 -10.84 -5.87 -8.54
N GLU A 145 -11.87 -5.30 -9.15
CA GLU A 145 -11.87 -3.90 -9.60
C GLU A 145 -11.76 -2.93 -8.41
N ASP A 146 -12.47 -3.22 -7.31
CA ASP A 146 -12.45 -2.40 -6.11
C ASP A 146 -11.05 -2.38 -5.47
N THR A 147 -10.38 -3.53 -5.39
CA THR A 147 -9.05 -3.63 -4.78
C THR A 147 -7.98 -2.98 -5.65
N TYR A 148 -8.16 -3.04 -6.98
CA TYR A 148 -7.34 -2.30 -7.93
C TYR A 148 -7.49 -0.79 -7.74
N LYS A 149 -8.73 -0.28 -7.65
CA LYS A 149 -9.03 1.15 -7.43
C LYS A 149 -8.51 1.67 -6.09
N GLU A 150 -8.57 0.87 -5.03
CA GLU A 150 -8.01 1.23 -3.72
C GLU A 150 -6.53 1.62 -3.80
N THR A 151 -5.76 1.06 -4.74
CA THR A 151 -4.34 1.41 -4.91
C THR A 151 -4.09 2.83 -5.42
N PHE A 152 -5.11 3.49 -6.00
CA PHE A 152 -5.04 4.87 -6.50
C PHE A 152 -5.36 5.92 -5.42
N THR A 153 -5.49 5.51 -4.15
CA THR A 153 -5.52 6.47 -3.04
C THR A 153 -4.21 7.25 -2.92
N MET A 154 -4.29 8.55 -2.62
CA MET A 154 -3.11 9.37 -2.34
C MET A 154 -2.34 8.91 -1.10
N MET A 155 -2.95 8.14 -0.20
CA MET A 155 -2.22 7.49 0.90
C MET A 155 -1.24 6.42 0.43
N ASN A 156 -1.41 5.90 -0.80
CA ASN A 156 -0.55 4.88 -1.37
C ASN A 156 0.48 5.46 -2.36
N VAL A 157 0.67 6.78 -2.35
CA VAL A 157 1.50 7.49 -3.31
C VAL A 157 2.70 8.14 -2.63
N ALA A 158 3.86 8.04 -3.27
CA ALA A 158 5.02 8.86 -3.01
C ALA A 158 5.52 9.54 -4.30
N PRO A 159 6.10 10.75 -4.23
CA PRO A 159 6.81 11.33 -5.36
C PRO A 159 7.96 10.44 -5.80
N GLN A 160 7.87 9.93 -7.02
CA GLN A 160 8.92 9.11 -7.63
C GLN A 160 9.36 9.73 -8.95
N PHE A 161 10.67 9.78 -9.21
CA PHE A 161 11.17 10.26 -10.48
C PHE A 161 10.61 9.40 -11.63
N ASP A 162 10.11 10.04 -12.69
CA ASP A 162 9.36 9.40 -13.76
C ASP A 162 10.07 8.16 -14.36
N ARG A 163 11.35 8.28 -14.71
CA ARG A 163 12.14 7.18 -15.26
C ARG A 163 12.40 6.07 -14.24
N PHE A 164 12.45 6.40 -12.96
CA PHE A 164 12.60 5.40 -11.92
C PHE A 164 11.30 4.60 -11.76
N ASN A 165 10.17 5.30 -11.59
CA ASN A 165 8.85 4.70 -11.44
C ASN A 165 8.47 3.82 -12.64
N ARG A 166 8.56 4.35 -13.86
CA ARG A 166 8.09 3.69 -15.09
C ARG A 166 8.97 2.54 -15.57
N HIS A 167 10.20 2.44 -15.07
CA HIS A 167 11.15 1.42 -15.51
C HIS A 167 11.66 0.59 -14.34
N VAL A 168 12.65 1.09 -13.59
CA VAL A 168 13.37 0.30 -12.58
C VAL A 168 12.41 -0.23 -11.51
N TRP A 169 11.52 0.63 -11.01
CA TRP A 169 10.54 0.29 -9.98
C TRP A 169 9.49 -0.68 -10.52
N ALA A 170 8.87 -0.38 -11.67
CA ALA A 170 7.91 -1.28 -12.32
C ALA A 170 8.51 -2.66 -12.66
N ASN A 171 9.79 -2.74 -13.02
CA ASN A 171 10.48 -4.00 -13.26
C ASN A 171 10.72 -4.77 -11.96
N LEU A 172 11.11 -4.08 -10.88
CA LEU A 172 11.24 -4.71 -9.56
C LEU A 172 9.90 -5.33 -9.12
N GLU A 173 8.78 -4.65 -9.31
CA GLU A 173 7.45 -5.18 -8.97
C GLU A 173 7.14 -6.48 -9.73
N LYS A 174 7.48 -6.55 -11.02
CA LYS A 174 7.32 -7.77 -11.83
C LYS A 174 8.24 -8.91 -11.37
N VAL A 175 9.49 -8.59 -11.03
CA VAL A 175 10.46 -9.57 -10.49
C VAL A 175 9.93 -10.16 -9.20
N ILE A 176 9.38 -9.36 -8.29
CA ILE A 176 8.81 -9.84 -7.03
C ILE A 176 7.70 -10.89 -7.25
N LEU A 177 6.80 -10.66 -8.22
CA LEU A 177 5.78 -11.65 -8.57
C LEU A 177 6.37 -12.93 -9.17
N SER A 178 7.39 -12.80 -10.02
CA SER A 178 8.09 -13.95 -10.60
C SER A 178 8.84 -14.75 -9.53
N ASP A 179 9.49 -14.08 -8.59
CA ASP A 179 10.21 -14.72 -7.49
C ASP A 179 9.24 -15.44 -6.56
N PHE A 180 8.10 -14.82 -6.23
CA PHE A 180 7.06 -15.48 -5.45
C PHE A 180 6.53 -16.72 -6.19
N ARG A 181 6.22 -16.60 -7.49
CA ARG A 181 5.79 -17.72 -8.34
C ARG A 181 6.73 -18.92 -8.24
N ASN A 182 8.02 -18.67 -8.38
CA ASN A 182 9.06 -19.70 -8.46
C ASN A 182 9.58 -20.17 -7.09
N SER A 183 9.10 -19.57 -6.00
CA SER A 183 9.49 -19.95 -4.65
C SER A 183 8.69 -21.13 -4.11
N GLU A 184 9.12 -21.69 -2.97
CA GLU A 184 8.40 -22.71 -2.19
C GLU A 184 7.46 -22.09 -1.13
N TYR A 185 7.37 -20.76 -1.05
CA TYR A 185 6.65 -20.08 0.03
C TYR A 185 5.16 -20.01 -0.23
N GLU A 186 4.32 -20.30 0.76
CA GLU A 186 2.86 -20.17 0.61
C GLU A 186 2.38 -18.71 0.71
N LYS A 187 3.16 -17.87 1.40
CA LYS A 187 2.80 -16.49 1.72
C LYS A 187 3.98 -15.54 1.58
N MET A 188 3.66 -14.32 1.19
CA MET A 188 4.57 -13.20 1.07
C MET A 188 3.97 -11.95 1.73
N TYR A 189 4.79 -11.24 2.48
CA TYR A 189 4.50 -9.91 3.02
C TYR A 189 5.50 -8.93 2.43
N ILE A 190 5.01 -7.77 2.02
CA ILE A 190 5.86 -6.75 1.42
C ILE A 190 5.61 -5.44 2.14
N MET A 191 6.70 -4.80 2.59
CA MET A 191 6.66 -3.46 3.15
C MET A 191 7.39 -2.51 2.21
N THR A 192 6.72 -1.43 1.83
CA THR A 192 7.27 -0.38 0.96
C THR A 192 7.21 0.95 1.65
N GLY A 193 8.24 1.78 1.51
CA GLY A 193 8.20 3.15 2.02
C GLY A 193 9.29 4.03 1.43
N PRO A 194 9.15 5.37 1.54
CA PRO A 194 10.21 6.31 1.22
C PRO A 194 11.31 6.29 2.29
N LEU A 195 12.55 6.50 1.86
CA LEU A 195 13.71 6.74 2.69
C LEU A 195 14.27 8.12 2.42
N TYR A 196 14.58 8.83 3.51
CA TYR A 196 15.17 10.16 3.50
C TYR A 196 16.63 10.04 3.96
N ILE A 197 17.54 9.89 2.99
CA ILE A 197 18.97 9.69 3.29
C ILE A 197 19.70 11.03 3.21
N GLU A 198 20.45 11.35 4.27
CA GLU A 198 21.33 12.52 4.31
C GLU A 198 22.49 12.39 3.31
N ARG A 199 22.84 13.50 2.66
CA ARG A 199 23.84 13.53 1.57
C ARG A 199 25.25 13.11 2.00
N GLU A 200 25.60 13.31 3.27
CA GLU A 200 26.93 12.99 3.82
C GLU A 200 27.18 11.47 3.88
N ALA A 201 26.14 10.67 4.17
CA ALA A 201 26.22 9.20 4.21
C ALA A 201 26.43 8.58 2.81
N TYR A 202 26.13 9.33 1.75
CA TYR A 202 26.21 8.84 0.36
C TYR A 202 27.64 8.81 -0.19
N LYS A 203 28.58 9.60 0.35
CA LYS A 203 29.96 9.67 -0.16
C LYS A 203 30.87 8.53 0.33
N LYS A 204 30.37 7.64 1.19
CA LYS A 204 31.16 6.56 1.82
C LYS A 204 30.81 5.14 1.31
N GLN A 205 30.02 5.01 0.25
CA GLN A 205 29.76 3.75 -0.47
C GLN A 205 30.32 3.84 -1.88
#